data_AF-A0A0E3W2R4-F1
#
_entry.id   AF-A0A0E3W2R4-F1
#
_cell.length_a   1.000
_cell.length_b   1.000
_cell.length_c   1.000
_cell.angle_alpha   90.00
_cell.angle_beta   90.00
_cell.angle_gamma   90.00
#
_symmetry.space_group_name_H-M   'P 1'
#
loop_
_entity.id
_entity.type
_entity.pdbx_description
1 polymer ?
#
loop_
_entity_poly.entity_id
_entity_poly.type
_entity_poly.pdbx_seq_one_letter_code
_entity_poly.pdbx_strand_id
1 'polypeptide(L)' 'MRINLIKLRNEKGYTQQEVADRLDISRRMYGSVETGRRNPSWEVIQRLEQFFGVPASELLAETDGSHHDK' A
#
# COMPACT_ATOMS: atom_id res chain seq x y z
N MET A 1 7.45 7.08 -0.77
CA MET A 1 6.30 6.49 -1.49
C MET A 1 6.39 4.97 -1.40
N ARG A 2 5.26 4.26 -1.50
CA ARG A 2 5.21 2.79 -1.47
C ARG A 2 5.08 2.25 -2.89
N ILE A 3 6.21 2.15 -3.58
CA ILE A 3 6.24 1.81 -5.01
C ILE A 3 5.62 0.43 -5.26
N ASN A 4 5.89 -0.56 -4.40
CA ASN A 4 5.36 -1.91 -4.55
C ASN A 4 3.83 -1.95 -4.47
N LEU A 5 3.23 -1.28 -3.49
CA LEU A 5 1.78 -1.19 -3.36
C LEU A 5 1.12 -0.54 -4.59
N ILE A 6 1.69 0.58 -5.06
CA ILE A 6 1.20 1.29 -6.24
C ILE A 6 1.30 0.41 -7.49
N LYS A 7 2.46 -0.26 -7.67
CA LYS A 7 2.73 -1.13 -8.80
C LYS A 7 1.72 -2.29 -8.85
N LEU A 8 1.57 -3.02 -7.76
CA LEU A 8 0.63 -4.15 -7.69
C LEU A 8 -0.81 -3.73 -7.93
N ARG A 9 -1.22 -2.56 -7.41
CA ARG A 9 -2.54 -2.02 -7.70
C ARG A 9 -2.74 -1.78 -9.21
N ASN A 10 -1.78 -1.12 -9.85
CA ASN A 10 -1.85 -0.82 -11.28
C ASN A 10 -1.79 -2.09 -12.15
N GLU A 11 -0.95 -3.06 -11.80
CA GLU A 11 -0.84 -4.35 -12.51
C GLU A 11 -2.15 -5.15 -12.47
N LYS A 12 -2.86 -5.08 -11.34
CA LYS A 12 -4.20 -5.67 -11.20
C LYS A 12 -5.32 -4.81 -11.80
N GLY A 13 -5.01 -3.65 -12.39
CA GLY A 13 -5.98 -2.77 -13.05
C GLY A 13 -6.92 -2.02 -12.12
N TYR A 14 -6.60 -1.92 -10.82
CA TYR A 14 -7.48 -1.29 -9.84
C TYR A 14 -7.20 0.21 -9.67
N THR A 15 -8.25 0.98 -9.48
CA THR A 15 -8.18 2.35 -8.97
C THR A 15 -7.97 2.37 -7.47
N GLN A 16 -7.52 3.52 -6.92
CA GLN A 16 -7.41 3.68 -5.47
C GLN A 16 -8.76 3.53 -4.74
N GLN A 17 -9.86 3.92 -5.39
CA GLN A 17 -11.20 3.78 -4.82
C GLN A 17 -11.58 2.31 -4.70
N GLU A 18 -11.38 1.53 -5.77
CA GLU A 18 -11.71 0.10 -5.80
C GLU A 18 -10.94 -0.74 -4.78
N VAL A 19 -9.67 -0.40 -4.51
CA VAL A 19 -8.93 -1.07 -3.43
C VAL A 19 -9.41 -0.59 -2.07
N ALA A 20 -9.66 0.71 -1.90
CA ALA A 20 -10.18 1.24 -0.64
C ALA A 20 -11.52 0.61 -0.26
N ASP A 21 -12.43 0.42 -1.22
CA ASP A 21 -13.73 -0.23 -1.01
C ASP A 21 -13.57 -1.69 -0.57
N ARG A 22 -12.64 -2.42 -1.20
CA ARG A 22 -12.35 -3.83 -0.84
C ARG A 22 -11.68 -3.98 0.53
N LEU A 23 -10.91 -2.98 0.94
CA LEU A 23 -10.28 -2.93 2.25
C LEU A 23 -11.17 -2.31 3.32
N ASP A 24 -12.37 -1.83 2.94
CA ASP A 24 -13.32 -1.13 3.81
C ASP A 24 -12.65 0.05 4.55
N ILE A 25 -11.99 0.92 3.76
CA ILE A 25 -11.40 2.18 4.19
C ILE A 25 -11.74 3.30 3.20
N SER A 26 -11.54 4.55 3.61
CA SER A 26 -11.70 5.67 2.67
C SER A 26 -10.60 5.69 1.60
N ARG A 27 -10.94 6.10 0.37
CA ARG A 27 -9.96 6.38 -0.70
C ARG A 27 -8.83 7.30 -0.23
N ARG A 28 -9.14 8.33 0.57
CA ARG A 28 -8.16 9.25 1.14
C ARG A 28 -7.16 8.53 2.04
N MET A 29 -7.63 7.59 2.86
CA MET A 29 -6.75 6.77 3.69
C MET A 29 -5.84 5.91 2.80
N TYR A 30 -6.40 5.21 1.81
CA TYR A 30 -5.61 4.39 0.89
C TYR A 30 -4.54 5.20 0.14
N GLY A 31 -4.87 6.38 -0.39
CA GLY A 31 -3.87 7.26 -1.01
C GLY A 31 -2.79 7.75 -0.03
N SER A 32 -3.14 7.93 1.25
CA SER A 32 -2.17 8.29 2.30
C SER A 32 -1.23 7.12 2.64
N VAL A 33 -1.73 5.89 2.53
CA VAL A 33 -0.93 4.66 2.63
C VAL A 33 0.05 4.59 1.46
N GLU A 34 -0.43 4.68 0.20
CA GLU A 34 0.45 4.63 -0.99
C GLU A 34 1.56 5.69 -1.00
N THR A 35 1.26 6.89 -0.51
CA THR A 35 2.25 7.97 -0.44
C THR A 35 3.23 7.82 0.72
N GLY A 36 2.95 6.94 1.69
CA GLY A 36 3.73 6.79 2.93
C GLY A 36 3.43 7.85 3.98
N ARG A 37 2.46 8.74 3.74
CA ARG A 37 2.07 9.79 4.70
C ARG A 37 1.41 9.23 5.97
N ARG A 38 0.86 8.01 5.90
CA ARG A 38 0.22 7.36 7.04
C ARG A 38 0.48 5.86 7.04
N ASN A 39 0.84 5.34 8.21
CA ASN A 39 0.85 3.90 8.44
C ASN A 39 -0.58 3.37 8.67
N PRO A 40 -1.01 2.31 7.96
CA PRO A 40 -2.30 1.66 8.19
C PRO A 40 -2.34 0.97 9.55
N SER A 41 -3.55 0.72 10.07
CA SER A 41 -3.73 -0.11 11.28
C SER A 41 -3.37 -1.57 10.98
N TRP A 42 -3.12 -2.35 12.04
CA TRP A 42 -2.89 -3.79 11.93
C TRP A 42 -3.97 -4.51 11.10
N GLU A 43 -5.24 -4.18 11.32
CA GLU A 43 -6.34 -4.77 10.57
C GLU A 43 -6.26 -4.47 9.06
N VAL A 44 -5.95 -3.23 8.68
CA VAL A 44 -5.78 -2.85 7.28
C VAL A 44 -4.54 -3.50 6.66
N ILE A 45 -3.49 -3.72 7.45
CA ILE A 45 -2.31 -4.48 7.04
C ILE A 45 -2.70 -5.92 6.68
N GLN A 46 -3.43 -6.60 7.57
CA GLN A 46 -3.90 -7.96 7.30
C GLN A 46 -4.79 -8.04 6.06
N ARG A 47 -5.70 -7.09 5.87
CA ARG A 47 -6.55 -7.01 4.67
C ARG A 47 -5.73 -6.77 3.40
N LEU A 48 -4.68 -5.94 3.47
CA LEU A 48 -3.75 -5.70 2.36
C LEU A 48 -2.99 -6.97 1.97
N GLU A 49 -2.45 -7.70 2.95
CA GLU A 49 -1.74 -8.96 2.72
C GLU A 49 -2.66 -10.00 2.07
N GLN A 50 -3.88 -10.14 2.57
CA GLN A 50 -4.88 -11.06 2.01
C GLN A 50 -5.31 -10.66 0.59
N PHE A 51 -5.50 -9.36 0.34
CA PHE A 51 -5.95 -8.87 -0.96
C PHE A 51 -4.87 -8.98 -2.05
N PHE A 52 -3.62 -8.64 -1.71
CA PHE A 52 -2.53 -8.69 -2.67
C PHE A 52 -1.84 -10.04 -2.74
N GLY A 53 -1.91 -10.86 -1.68
CA GLY A 53 -1.18 -12.13 -1.56
C GLY A 53 0.32 -11.93 -1.32
N VAL A 54 0.70 -10.77 -0.76
CA VAL A 54 2.09 -10.32 -0.61
C VAL A 54 2.28 -9.84 0.83
N PRO A 55 3.41 -10.16 1.50
CA PRO A 55 3.68 -9.70 2.85
C PRO A 55 3.69 -8.18 2.99
N ALA A 56 3.24 -7.68 4.14
CA ALA A 56 3.17 -6.25 4.43
C ALA A 56 4.55 -5.58 4.40
N SER A 57 5.61 -6.30 4.77
CA SER A 57 7.00 -5.82 4.66
C SER A 57 7.36 -5.41 3.24
N GLU A 58 6.87 -6.14 2.23
CA GLU A 58 7.10 -5.84 0.82
C GLU A 58 6.14 -4.79 0.30
N LEU A 59 4.85 -4.89 0.67
CA LEU A 59 3.82 -3.92 0.26
C LEU A 59 4.12 -2.52 0.80
N LEU A 60 4.58 -2.43 2.04
CA LEU A 60 4.75 -1.19 2.79
C LEU A 60 6.18 -0.68 2.84
N ALA A 61 7.11 -1.35 2.16
CA ALA A 61 8.49 -0.91 2.01
C ALA A 61 8.55 0.55 1.53
N GLU A 62 9.28 1.38 2.28
CA GLU A 62 9.55 2.74 1.90
C GLU A 62 10.69 2.75 0.90
N THR A 63 10.47 3.37 -0.25
CA THR A 63 11.56 3.66 -1.17
C THR A 63 12.07 5.05 -0.84
N ASP A 64 13.14 5.11 -0.06
CA ASP A 64 13.85 6.35 0.22
C ASP A 64 14.47 6.87 -1.08
N GLY A 65 14.19 8.13 -1.39
CA GLY A 65 14.78 8.81 -2.54
C GLY A 65 16.21 9.27 -2.29
N SER A 66 17.04 8.52 -1.55
CA SER A 66 18.50 8.68 -1.41
C SER A 66 19.13 7.52 -0.62
N HIS A 67 20.21 6.95 -1.16
CA HIS A 67 21.08 5.92 -0.60
C HIS A 67 21.53 6.17 0.86
N HIS A 68 21.70 5.08 1.62
CA HIS A 68 22.86 4.96 2.52
C HIS A 68 23.54 3.63 2.28
N ASP A 69 24.63 3.67 1.52
CA ASP A 69 25.67 2.66 1.47
C ASP A 69 26.16 2.30 2.89
N LYS A 70 26.44 1.02 3.09
CA LYS A 70 27.60 0.54 3.86
C LYS A 70 28.02 -0.83 3.35
#